data_AF-A0A3L7UZW4-F1
#
_entry.id   AF-A0A3L7UZW4-F1
#
_cell.length_a   1.000
_cell.length_b   1.000
_cell.length_c   1.000
_cell.angle_alpha   90.00
_cell.angle_beta   90.00
_cell.angle_gamma   90.00
#
_symmetry.space_group_name_H-M   'P 1'
#
loop_
_entity.id
_entity.type
_entity.pdbx_description
1 polymer ?
#
loop_
_entity_poly.entity_id
_entity_poly.type
_entity_poly.pdbx_seq_one_letter_code
_entity_poly.pdbx_strand_id
1 'polypeptide(L)'
;MGRRISRVVLQLAEEGNGKVKHETVANISDLPDDMLAVIKNRLATGQPLVGDGGTMTIERSLPHGNVAAVLGTMRNIGLDQFIAARPCRERSLVMAMIADRILSPGSKLSCSAGMHPETARHTLAEELQLG
;
A
#
# COMPACT_ATOMS: atom_id res chain seq x y z
N MET A 1 39.58 -32.74 7.04
CA MET A 1 38.73 -31.53 6.94
C MET A 1 37.68 -31.60 8.06
N GLY A 2 37.95 -31.00 9.22
CA GLY A 2 37.09 -31.15 10.41
C GLY A 2 35.78 -30.37 10.27
N ARG A 3 34.63 -31.04 10.40
CA ARG A 3 33.33 -30.35 10.50
C ARG A 3 33.29 -29.60 11.83
N ARG A 4 33.25 -28.27 11.79
CA ARG A 4 32.93 -27.44 12.96
C ARG A 4 31.44 -27.65 13.26
N ILE A 5 31.14 -28.38 14.33
CA ILE A 5 29.78 -28.51 14.85
C ILE A 5 29.53 -27.27 15.71
N SER A 6 28.77 -26.31 15.19
CA SER A 6 28.33 -25.15 15.96
C SER A 6 27.04 -25.50 16.70
N ARG A 7 27.01 -25.29 18.03
CA ARG A 7 25.83 -25.49 18.87
C ARG A 7 25.18 -24.15 19.17
N VAL A 8 23.88 -24.02 18.90
CA VAL A 8 23.04 -22.85 19.19
C VAL A 8 21.93 -23.26 20.16
N VAL A 9 21.84 -22.60 21.31
CA VAL A 9 20.87 -22.89 22.37
C VAL A 9 20.05 -21.66 22.75
N LEU A 10 18.80 -21.87 23.11
CA LEU A 10 17.90 -20.88 23.69
C LEU A 10 18.01 -20.95 25.22
N GLN A 11 18.20 -19.80 25.87
CA GLN A 11 18.30 -19.70 27.33
C GLN A 11 17.35 -18.64 27.88
N LEU A 12 16.77 -18.93 29.04
CA LEU A 12 16.01 -17.99 29.85
C LEU A 12 16.92 -17.48 30.98
N ALA A 13 16.90 -16.18 31.24
CA ALA A 13 17.63 -15.55 32.34
C ALA A 13 16.63 -14.97 33.34
N GLU A 14 16.69 -15.42 34.59
CA GLU A 14 15.83 -14.94 35.67
C GLU A 14 16.67 -14.40 36.82
N GLU A 15 16.23 -13.29 37.43
CA GLU A 15 16.85 -12.73 38.63
C GLU A 15 16.13 -13.24 39.89
N GLY A 16 16.87 -13.93 40.75
CA GLY A 16 16.37 -14.41 42.04
C GLY A 16 17.44 -14.30 43.12
N ASN A 17 17.10 -13.70 44.27
CA ASN A 17 18.04 -13.45 45.38
C ASN A 17 19.33 -12.70 44.95
N GLY A 18 19.19 -11.67 44.10
CA GLY A 18 20.32 -10.83 43.68
C GLY A 18 21.35 -11.54 42.79
N LYS A 19 21.02 -12.71 42.24
CA LYS A 19 21.86 -13.44 41.28
C LYS A 19 21.04 -13.79 40.03
N VAL A 20 21.63 -13.61 38.86
CA VAL A 20 21.07 -14.05 37.57
C VAL A 20 21.29 -15.56 37.44
N LYS A 21 20.22 -16.30 37.16
CA LYS A 21 20.26 -17.73 36.84
C LYS A 21 19.93 -17.90 35.36
N HIS A 22 20.72 -18.74 34.67
CA HIS A 22 20.47 -19.11 33.29
C HIS A 22 19.93 -20.54 33.21
N GLU A 23 18.77 -20.70 32.59
CA GLU A 23 18.17 -22.00 32.31
C GLU A 23 18.19 -22.25 30.80
N THR A 24 18.65 -23.43 30.38
CA THR A 24 18.64 -23.79 28.95
C THR A 24 17.29 -24.40 28.59
N VAL A 25 16.56 -23.72 27.70
CA VAL A 25 15.18 -24.07 27.35
C VAL A 25 15.13 -24.97 26.12
N ALA A 26 15.99 -24.75 25.13
CA ALA A 26 16.00 -25.55 23.91
C ALA A 26 17.35 -25.56 23.19
N ASN A 27 17.63 -26.63 22.45
CA ASN A 27 18.68 -26.65 21.43
C ASN A 27 18.06 -26.39 20.06
N ILE A 28 18.52 -25.33 19.38
CA ILE A 28 17.98 -24.87 18.10
C ILE A 28 19.02 -25.01 16.96
N SER A 29 20.08 -25.80 17.16
CA SER A 29 21.16 -25.97 16.19
C SER A 29 20.72 -26.59 14.85
N ASP A 30 19.59 -27.29 14.83
CA ASP A 30 19.08 -27.99 13.64
C ASP A 30 18.24 -27.10 12.73
N LEU A 31 17.97 -25.86 13.13
CA LEU A 31 17.23 -24.89 12.32
C LEU A 31 18.13 -24.30 11.22
N PRO A 32 17.59 -23.99 10.05
CA PRO A 32 18.37 -23.39 8.98
C PRO A 32 18.87 -21.99 9.36
N ASP A 33 20.01 -21.60 8.77
CA ASP A 33 20.79 -20.42 9.18
C ASP A 33 19.99 -19.10 9.07
N ASP A 34 19.07 -19.02 8.11
CA ASP A 34 18.14 -17.92 7.92
C ASP A 34 17.19 -17.76 9.12
N MET A 35 16.62 -18.87 9.60
CA MET A 35 15.74 -18.89 10.77
C MET A 35 16.50 -18.58 12.06
N LEU A 36 17.75 -19.03 12.17
CA LEU A 36 18.63 -18.69 13.30
C LEU A 36 18.97 -17.20 13.33
N ALA A 37 19.23 -16.58 12.18
CA ALA A 37 19.51 -15.15 12.08
C ALA A 37 18.30 -14.31 12.51
N VAL A 38 17.10 -14.71 12.08
CA VAL A 38 15.81 -14.13 12.47
C VAL A 38 15.62 -14.19 13.99
N ILE A 39 15.71 -15.38 14.61
CA ILE A 39 15.54 -15.55 16.06
C ILE A 39 16.55 -14.69 16.85
N LYS A 40 17.83 -14.67 16.43
CA LYS A 40 18.86 -13.85 17.06
C LYS A 40 18.54 -12.36 17.00
N ASN A 41 18.12 -11.85 15.84
CA ASN A 41 17.77 -10.45 15.67
C ASN A 41 16.57 -10.05 16.53
N ARG A 42 15.51 -10.88 16.59
CA ARG A 42 14.34 -10.65 17.45
C ARG A 42 14.70 -10.56 18.93
N LEU A 43 15.52 -11.49 19.41
CA LEU A 43 15.93 -11.55 20.82
C LEU A 43 16.87 -10.40 21.19
N ALA A 44 17.76 -10.00 20.28
CA ALA A 44 18.71 -8.91 20.53
C ALA A 44 18.07 -7.51 20.47
N THR A 45 17.17 -7.29 19.51
CA THR A 45 16.56 -5.97 19.27
C THR A 45 15.22 -5.77 19.98
N GLY A 46 14.53 -6.87 20.34
CA GLY A 46 13.15 -6.82 20.83
C GLY A 46 12.14 -6.39 19.77
N GLN A 47 12.57 -6.12 18.53
CA GLN A 47 11.74 -5.62 17.43
C GLN A 47 11.15 -6.76 16.60
N PRO A 48 9.90 -6.68 16.13
CA PRO A 48 9.25 -7.76 15.40
C PRO A 48 10.00 -8.10 14.11
N LEU A 49 9.89 -9.36 13.69
CA LEU A 49 10.65 -9.92 12.56
C LEU A 49 10.19 -9.43 11.21
N VAL A 50 8.93 -9.02 11.14
CA VAL A 50 8.45 -8.11 10.12
C VAL A 50 8.76 -6.73 10.69
N GLY A 51 9.50 -5.93 9.92
CA GLY A 51 9.95 -4.59 10.32
C GLY A 51 8.82 -3.80 10.97
N ASP A 52 9.20 -2.71 11.65
CA ASP A 52 8.27 -1.72 12.21
C ASP A 52 6.94 -1.80 11.49
N GLY A 53 5.85 -1.93 12.25
CA GLY A 53 4.54 -1.66 11.72
C GLY A 53 4.47 -0.24 11.17
N GLY A 54 5.12 0.07 10.05
CA GLY A 54 4.47 0.55 8.86
C GLY A 54 3.36 -0.45 8.52
N THR A 55 2.37 -0.52 9.42
CA THR A 55 0.99 -0.63 9.04
C THR A 55 0.86 0.38 7.92
N MET A 56 0.90 -0.10 6.68
CA MET A 56 0.50 0.69 5.54
C MET A 56 -0.96 1.03 5.83
N THR A 57 -1.17 2.18 6.47
CA THR A 57 -2.48 2.68 6.78
C THR A 57 -3.01 3.26 5.50
N ILE A 58 -4.05 2.65 4.98
CA ILE A 58 -4.79 3.19 3.86
C ILE A 58 -5.45 4.48 4.36
N GLU A 59 -4.84 5.62 4.05
CA GLU A 59 -5.39 6.93 4.43
C GLU A 59 -6.69 7.22 3.67
N ARG A 60 -6.76 6.77 2.41
CA ARG A 60 -7.89 6.98 1.52
C ARG A 60 -7.91 5.95 0.39
N SER A 61 -9.11 5.51 0.02
CA SER A 61 -9.36 4.73 -1.20
C SER A 61 -10.27 5.51 -2.14
N LEU A 62 -9.99 5.48 -3.44
CA LEU A 62 -10.84 6.09 -4.47
C LEU A 62 -11.47 5.01 -5.36
N PRO A 63 -12.79 5.08 -5.63
CA PRO A 63 -13.43 4.21 -6.61
C PRO A 63 -12.90 4.50 -8.02
N HIS A 64 -12.45 3.44 -8.71
CA HIS A 64 -11.90 3.49 -10.07
C HIS A 64 -12.75 2.72 -11.08
N GLY A 65 -13.38 1.61 -10.68
CA GLY A 65 -14.08 0.73 -11.63
C GLY A 65 -15.23 1.41 -12.39
N ASN A 66 -16.00 2.26 -11.72
CA ASN A 66 -17.04 3.07 -12.35
C ASN A 66 -16.47 4.13 -13.31
N VAL A 67 -15.35 4.77 -12.95
CA VAL A 67 -14.63 5.71 -13.82
C VAL A 67 -14.17 5.03 -15.10
N ALA A 68 -13.50 3.88 -14.97
CA ALA A 68 -13.01 3.11 -16.10
C ALA A 68 -14.15 2.68 -17.03
N ALA A 69 -15.28 2.24 -16.49
CA ALA A 69 -16.45 1.87 -17.28
C ALA A 69 -17.03 3.06 -18.05
N VAL A 70 -17.18 4.22 -17.42
CA VAL A 70 -17.72 5.43 -18.07
C VAL A 70 -16.74 5.96 -19.13
N LEU A 71 -15.46 6.14 -18.80
CA LEU A 71 -14.48 6.63 -19.77
C LEU A 71 -14.27 5.64 -20.92
N GLY A 72 -14.27 4.34 -20.63
CA GLY A 72 -14.20 3.29 -21.65
C GLY A 72 -15.37 3.37 -22.62
N THR A 73 -16.60 3.50 -22.11
CA THR A 73 -17.78 3.64 -22.97
C THR A 73 -17.75 4.93 -23.80
N MET A 74 -17.37 6.07 -23.22
CA MET A 74 -17.24 7.33 -23.94
C MET A 74 -16.20 7.27 -25.08
N ARG A 75 -15.06 6.59 -24.85
CA ARG A 75 -14.04 6.36 -25.90
C ARG A 75 -14.53 5.39 -26.96
N ASN A 76 -15.24 4.33 -26.58
CA ASN A 76 -15.79 3.34 -27.52
C ASN A 76 -16.80 3.95 -28.50
N ILE A 77 -17.58 4.93 -28.06
CA ILE A 77 -18.51 5.68 -28.93
C ILE A 77 -17.82 6.86 -29.67
N GLY A 78 -16.52 7.08 -29.45
CA GLY A 78 -15.75 8.15 -30.09
C GLY A 78 -16.08 9.56 -29.61
N LEU A 79 -16.63 9.72 -28.41
CA LEU A 79 -17.06 11.03 -27.90
C LEU A 79 -15.91 12.03 -27.75
N ASP A 80 -14.74 11.56 -27.36
CA ASP A 80 -13.53 12.37 -27.27
C ASP A 80 -13.14 12.94 -28.63
N GLN A 81 -13.14 12.11 -29.68
CA GLN A 81 -12.82 12.53 -31.05
C GLN A 81 -13.88 13.48 -31.62
N PHE A 82 -15.15 13.31 -31.24
CA PHE A 82 -16.23 14.21 -31.60
C PHE A 82 -16.08 15.59 -30.96
N ILE A 83 -15.64 15.68 -29.71
CA ILE A 83 -15.37 16.95 -29.01
C ILE A 83 -14.18 17.66 -29.66
N ALA A 84 -13.07 16.96 -29.85
CA ALA A 84 -11.91 17.49 -30.56
C ALA A 84 -11.06 16.37 -31.17
N ALA A 85 -10.75 16.53 -32.47
CA ALA A 85 -9.98 15.57 -33.25
C ALA A 85 -8.58 15.29 -32.68
N ARG A 86 -7.95 16.29 -32.05
CA ARG A 86 -6.63 16.15 -31.41
C ARG A 86 -6.75 16.20 -29.89
N PRO A 87 -5.87 15.48 -29.15
CA PRO A 87 -5.75 15.66 -27.70
C PRO A 87 -5.42 17.10 -27.33
N CYS A 88 -6.26 17.67 -26.47
CA CYS A 88 -6.03 18.96 -25.82
C CYS A 88 -6.63 18.95 -24.42
N ARG A 89 -6.21 19.90 -23.59
CA ARG A 89 -6.66 20.01 -22.20
C ARG A 89 -8.17 20.25 -22.12
N GLU A 90 -8.70 21.07 -23.01
CA GLU A 90 -10.12 21.41 -23.10
C GLU A 90 -10.97 20.17 -23.37
N ARG A 91 -10.50 19.28 -24.27
CA ARG A 91 -11.17 17.99 -24.52
C ARG A 91 -11.23 17.14 -23.25
N SER A 92 -10.13 17.02 -22.52
CA SER A 92 -10.09 16.27 -21.26
C SER A 92 -11.01 16.89 -20.20
N LEU A 93 -11.07 18.22 -20.11
CA LEU A 93 -11.99 18.92 -19.20
C LEU A 93 -13.46 18.65 -19.55
N VAL A 94 -13.83 18.69 -20.84
CA VAL A 94 -15.20 18.37 -21.27
C VAL A 94 -15.53 16.91 -20.99
N MET A 95 -14.61 15.98 -21.29
CA MET A 95 -14.79 14.57 -20.96
C MET A 95 -15.00 14.36 -19.46
N ALA A 96 -14.23 15.04 -18.61
CA ALA A 96 -14.39 14.98 -17.15
C ALA A 96 -15.75 15.53 -16.71
N MET A 97 -16.18 16.68 -17.23
CA MET A 97 -17.48 17.25 -16.90
C MET A 97 -18.63 16.31 -17.30
N ILE A 98 -18.55 15.67 -18.46
CA ILE A 98 -19.59 14.71 -18.89
C ILE A 98 -19.56 13.44 -18.03
N ALA A 99 -18.37 12.88 -17.78
CA ALA A 99 -18.23 11.68 -16.97
C ALA A 99 -18.70 11.91 -15.52
N ASP A 100 -18.35 13.04 -14.91
CA ASP A 100 -18.77 13.42 -13.55
C ASP A 100 -20.30 13.52 -13.44
N ARG A 101 -20.98 13.99 -14.49
CA ARG A 101 -22.46 14.01 -14.54
C ARG A 101 -23.10 12.62 -14.50
N ILE A 102 -22.38 11.58 -14.90
CA ILE A 102 -22.84 10.18 -14.85
C ILE A 102 -22.47 9.57 -13.49
N LEU A 103 -21.23 9.81 -13.04
CA LEU A 103 -20.67 9.19 -11.83
C LEU A 103 -21.20 9.78 -10.53
N SER A 104 -21.37 11.11 -10.46
CA SER A 104 -21.72 11.83 -9.24
C SER A 104 -22.46 13.13 -9.58
N PRO A 105 -23.72 13.05 -10.06
CA PRO A 105 -24.48 14.23 -10.47
C PRO A 105 -24.58 15.27 -9.35
N GLY A 106 -24.05 16.47 -9.57
CA GLY A 106 -24.06 17.55 -8.59
C GLY A 106 -23.98 18.95 -9.21
N SER A 107 -23.73 19.94 -8.35
CA SER A 107 -23.49 21.33 -8.79
C SER A 107 -22.13 21.48 -9.50
N LYS A 108 -21.91 22.61 -10.18
CA LYS A 108 -20.60 22.95 -10.78
C LYS A 108 -19.47 22.94 -9.75
N LEU A 109 -19.75 23.43 -8.55
CA LEU A 109 -18.78 23.42 -7.44
C LEU A 109 -18.46 21.99 -6.98
N SER A 110 -19.47 21.10 -6.94
CA SER A 110 -19.27 19.68 -6.62
C SER A 110 -18.35 18.99 -7.62
N CYS A 111 -18.53 19.27 -8.92
CA CYS A 111 -17.66 18.76 -9.98
C CYS A 111 -16.21 19.22 -9.75
N SER A 112 -16.00 20.53 -9.60
CA SER A 112 -14.66 21.11 -9.36
C SER A 112 -13.99 20.52 -8.11
N ALA A 113 -14.72 20.42 -6.99
CA ALA A 113 -14.21 19.81 -5.77
C ALA A 113 -13.89 18.32 -5.95
N GLY A 114 -14.69 17.59 -6.74
CA GLY A 114 -14.44 16.17 -7.04
C GLY A 114 -13.18 15.92 -7.89
N MET A 115 -12.65 16.95 -8.56
CA MET A 115 -11.43 16.86 -9.38
C MET A 115 -10.17 17.31 -8.63
N HIS A 116 -10.28 18.04 -7.52
CA HIS A 116 -9.13 18.49 -6.76
C HIS A 116 -8.52 17.33 -5.94
N PRO A 117 -7.18 17.15 -5.90
CA PRO A 117 -6.55 15.96 -5.30
C PRO A 117 -6.96 15.71 -3.84
N GLU A 118 -6.94 16.75 -3.01
CA GLU A 118 -7.27 16.63 -1.59
C GLU A 118 -8.72 16.22 -1.34
N THR A 119 -9.64 16.73 -2.16
CA THR A 119 -11.07 16.47 -1.97
C THR A 119 -11.55 15.30 -2.77
N ALA A 120 -10.89 14.91 -3.88
CA ALA A 120 -11.27 13.98 -4.96
C ALA A 120 -12.64 13.29 -4.78
N ARG A 121 -12.87 12.03 -5.11
CA ARG A 121 -14.11 11.25 -4.82
C ARG A 121 -14.05 9.96 -5.61
N HIS A 122 -13.33 10.01 -6.72
CA HIS A 122 -13.02 8.95 -7.67
C HIS A 122 -11.76 9.34 -8.45
N THR A 123 -11.17 8.41 -9.19
CA THR A 123 -9.90 8.61 -9.92
C THR A 123 -10.02 9.40 -11.24
N LEU A 124 -11.20 9.97 -11.56
CA LEU A 124 -11.47 10.59 -12.87
C LEU A 124 -10.46 11.70 -13.27
N ALA A 125 -10.06 12.56 -12.34
CA ALA A 125 -9.08 13.62 -12.61
C ALA A 125 -7.70 13.06 -12.94
N GLU A 126 -7.29 11.97 -12.28
CA GLU A 126 -6.02 11.28 -12.52
C GLU A 126 -6.02 10.61 -13.90
N GLU A 127 -7.10 9.89 -14.23
CA GLU A 127 -7.29 9.21 -15.53
C GLU A 127 -7.26 10.16 -16.73
N LEU A 128 -7.67 11.42 -16.53
CA LEU A 128 -7.69 12.45 -17.55
C LEU A 128 -6.52 13.46 -17.44
N GLN A 129 -5.60 13.24 -16.49
CA GLN A 129 -4.42 14.07 -16.25
C GLN A 129 -4.76 15.56 -16.05
N LEU A 130 -5.73 15.85 -15.18
CA LEU A 130 -6.26 17.20 -14.96
C LEU A 130 -5.63 17.96 -13.78
N GLY A 131 -4.53 17.43 -13.21
CA GLY A 131 -3.73 18.05 -12.16
C GLY A 131 -3.00 19.32 -12.58
#